data_AF-A6K7I2-F1
#
_entry.id   AF-A6K7I2-F1
#
_cell.length_a   1.000
_cell.length_b   1.000
_cell.length_c   1.000
_cell.angle_alpha   90.00
_cell.angle_beta   90.00
_cell.angle_gamma   90.00
#
_symmetry.space_group_name_H-M   'P 1'
#
loop_
_entity.id
_entity.type
_entity.pdbx_description
1 polymer ?
#
loop_
_entity_poly.entity_id
_entity_poly.type
_entity_poly.pdbx_seq_one_letter_code
_entity_poly.pdbx_strand_id
1 'polypeptide(L)'
;MLNHYGKTASFTTKIGLCLNMRSLPWYVQANPNTFFPRCYGLCTESEKQEFLDPDNPDLKLPSLSGQVVDTACKVCQAYLGQLEHEDIDLSDASAEALSEEEWNDLTQQYYLLVHGNASITDSRSYFAQCQALLSKISSVNPQTEIDGIRNIWIIKPAAKSRGRDIVCMDRVENILDLVATDSQTTKDNKWVVQKYIETPMLIYDTKFDIRQWFLVTDWNPLTIWFYKESYLRFSTQRFSLDKLDSAIHLCNNSIQRRLKNDKERSPLLPCHNMWTSTRFQEYLQKRGRGGTWGSIIYPSMKRAVTNAMRVAQDHVEARKNSFELYGADFILGRDFKPWLIEINSSPTMHPSTPVTAQLCAQVQEDTIKVVVDRKLDRNCDIGNFELLWRQPAVELPPFNGSDLCVEGISVKKAKKQMPPIANLGFSDSLLDAPTKARSARPLPETVIGPSRMTVRPDWKREEAKGFRVTSKRRA
;
A
#
# COMPACT_ATOMS: atom_id res chain seq x y z
N MET A 1 27.90 0.60 -10.06
CA MET A 1 26.45 0.88 -10.08
C MET A 1 25.80 0.11 -8.94
N LEU A 2 24.66 0.57 -8.43
CA LEU A 2 23.93 -0.11 -7.35
C LEU A 2 22.53 -0.49 -7.83
N ASN A 3 22.02 -1.65 -7.43
CA ASN A 3 20.69 -2.13 -7.81
C ASN A 3 19.58 -1.74 -6.80
N HIS A 4 19.76 -0.64 -6.07
CA HIS A 4 18.84 -0.11 -5.07
C HIS A 4 18.91 1.43 -4.97
N TYR A 5 17.77 2.07 -4.69
CA TYR A 5 17.68 3.48 -4.29
C TYR A 5 17.55 3.67 -2.77
N GLY A 6 17.66 4.91 -2.29
CA GLY A 6 17.34 5.25 -0.90
C GLY A 6 15.87 5.62 -0.74
N LYS A 7 15.31 5.41 0.46
CA LYS A 7 13.96 5.85 0.87
C LYS A 7 12.78 5.36 0.00
N THR A 8 12.84 4.16 -0.58
CA THR A 8 11.72 3.58 -1.37
C THR A 8 10.47 3.21 -0.55
N ALA A 9 10.51 3.37 0.78
CA ALA A 9 9.49 2.88 1.70
C ALA A 9 8.08 3.46 1.43
N SER A 10 7.99 4.63 0.81
CA SER A 10 6.74 5.29 0.39
C SER A 10 5.92 4.49 -0.62
N PHE A 11 6.48 3.49 -1.31
CA PHE A 11 5.72 2.59 -2.19
C PHE A 11 6.07 1.11 -2.01
N THR A 12 7.20 0.79 -1.38
CA THR A 12 7.60 -0.61 -1.10
C THR A 12 7.13 -1.12 0.27
N THR A 13 6.52 -0.27 1.10
CA THR A 13 5.78 -0.68 2.31
C THR A 13 4.27 -0.54 2.06
N LYS A 14 3.46 -1.27 2.83
CA LYS A 14 2.00 -1.25 2.65
C LYS A 14 1.40 0.07 3.13
N ILE A 15 1.91 0.62 4.23
CA ILE A 15 1.47 1.91 4.74
C ILE A 15 1.92 3.05 3.82
N GLY A 16 3.16 3.00 3.32
CA GLY A 16 3.64 3.97 2.33
C GLY A 16 2.75 3.96 1.08
N LEU A 17 2.55 2.78 0.47
CA LEU A 17 1.73 2.67 -0.73
C LEU A 17 0.29 3.13 -0.49
N CYS A 18 -0.29 2.84 0.67
CA CYS A 18 -1.60 3.35 1.09
C CYS A 18 -1.66 4.89 1.09
N LEU A 19 -0.71 5.54 1.77
CA LEU A 19 -0.63 7.00 1.87
C LEU A 19 -0.35 7.66 0.50
N ASN A 20 0.54 7.08 -0.29
CA ASN A 20 0.81 7.53 -1.66
C ASN A 20 -0.41 7.39 -2.59
N MET A 21 -1.22 6.35 -2.45
CA MET A 21 -2.43 6.22 -3.28
C MET A 21 -3.48 7.27 -2.91
N ARG A 22 -3.57 7.71 -1.65
CA ARG A 22 -4.45 8.81 -1.23
C ARG A 22 -4.04 10.17 -1.83
N SER A 23 -2.75 10.47 -1.93
CA SER A 23 -2.26 11.73 -2.53
C SER A 23 -2.19 11.72 -4.06
N LEU A 24 -2.49 10.59 -4.71
CA LEU A 24 -2.45 10.42 -6.18
C LEU A 24 -3.13 11.55 -6.98
N PRO A 25 -4.32 12.08 -6.61
CA PRO A 25 -4.99 13.13 -7.38
C PRO A 25 -4.19 14.44 -7.52
N TRP A 26 -3.23 14.70 -6.63
CA TRP A 26 -2.35 15.88 -6.70
C TRP A 26 -1.25 15.73 -7.77
N TYR A 27 -0.94 14.50 -8.18
CA TYR A 27 0.14 14.18 -9.14
C TYR A 27 -0.38 13.78 -10.53
N VAL A 28 -1.58 13.23 -10.60
CA VAL A 28 -2.26 12.80 -11.83
C VAL A 28 -3.78 12.94 -11.70
N GLN A 29 -4.45 13.25 -12.81
CA GLN A 29 -5.90 13.11 -12.93
C GLN A 29 -6.29 11.63 -13.05
N ALA A 30 -6.13 10.86 -11.96
CA ALA A 30 -6.54 9.46 -11.88
C ALA A 30 -7.09 9.14 -10.49
N ASN A 31 -8.27 8.51 -10.44
CA ASN A 31 -8.86 8.04 -9.19
C ASN A 31 -8.16 6.74 -8.73
N PRO A 32 -7.49 6.72 -7.55
CA PRO A 32 -6.78 5.53 -7.05
C PRO A 32 -7.72 4.34 -6.83
N ASN A 33 -8.98 4.60 -6.46
CA ASN A 33 -9.98 3.55 -6.19
C ASN A 33 -10.37 2.73 -7.43
N THR A 34 -9.91 3.12 -8.63
CA THR A 34 -10.12 2.37 -9.89
C THR A 34 -9.10 1.26 -10.15
N PHE A 35 -7.99 1.22 -9.38
CA PHE A 35 -6.94 0.21 -9.56
C PHE A 35 -6.21 -0.19 -8.26
N PHE A 36 -6.52 0.42 -7.12
CA PHE A 36 -6.02 0.06 -5.80
C PHE A 36 -7.21 -0.13 -4.85
N PRO A 37 -7.42 -1.32 -4.23
CA PRO A 37 -8.52 -1.53 -3.30
C PRO A 37 -8.40 -0.61 -2.08
N ARG A 38 -9.52 -0.06 -1.60
CA ARG A 38 -9.54 0.94 -0.51
C ARG A 38 -8.81 0.43 0.73
N CYS A 39 -8.06 1.32 1.35
CA CYS A 39 -6.97 0.97 2.24
C CYS A 39 -6.80 2.06 3.29
N TYR A 40 -6.63 1.65 4.55
CA TYR A 40 -6.58 2.52 5.71
C TYR A 40 -5.37 2.15 6.57
N GLY A 41 -4.61 3.15 6.98
CA GLY A 41 -3.63 3.00 8.06
C GLY A 41 -4.34 3.20 9.38
N LEU A 42 -4.30 2.21 10.28
CA LEU A 42 -4.89 2.37 11.62
C LEU A 42 -3.90 3.06 12.57
N CYS A 43 -3.39 4.20 12.13
CA CYS A 43 -2.28 4.92 12.74
C CYS A 43 -2.65 6.22 13.45
N THR A 44 -3.78 6.83 13.10
CA THR A 44 -4.28 8.02 13.79
C THR A 44 -5.72 7.81 14.23
N GLU A 45 -6.15 8.50 15.30
CA GLU A 45 -7.52 8.36 15.81
C GLU A 45 -8.55 8.79 14.74
N SER A 46 -8.22 9.79 13.92
CA SER A 46 -9.05 10.21 12.78
C SER A 46 -9.22 9.12 11.72
N GLU A 47 -8.21 8.28 11.47
CA GLU A 47 -8.30 7.16 10.52
C GLU A 47 -8.95 5.92 11.13
N LYS A 48 -8.91 5.78 12.46
CA LYS A 48 -9.74 4.77 13.15
C LYS A 48 -11.20 5.17 13.11
N GLN A 49 -11.54 6.45 13.30
CA GLN A 49 -12.92 6.95 13.24
C GLN A 49 -13.52 6.80 11.82
N GLU A 50 -12.69 6.79 10.77
CA GLU A 50 -13.08 6.38 9.40
C GLU A 50 -13.34 4.84 9.26
N PHE A 51 -13.18 4.06 10.34
CA PHE A 51 -13.16 2.58 10.36
C PHE A 51 -13.91 1.92 11.56
N LEU A 52 -14.29 2.66 12.61
CA LEU A 52 -14.96 2.21 13.85
C LEU A 52 -16.47 1.98 13.61
N ASP A 53 -17.19 1.11 14.36
CA ASP A 53 -17.54 1.22 15.79
C ASP A 53 -17.85 -0.17 16.47
N PRO A 54 -17.94 -0.35 17.82
CA PRO A 54 -17.90 -1.69 18.46
C PRO A 54 -19.06 -2.17 19.40
N ASP A 55 -19.18 -3.52 19.48
CA ASP A 55 -19.57 -4.42 20.59
C ASP A 55 -20.97 -4.42 21.28
N ASN A 56 -21.71 -5.55 21.10
CA ASN A 56 -22.43 -6.30 22.17
C ASN A 56 -22.89 -7.70 21.65
N PRO A 57 -22.97 -8.80 22.44
CA PRO A 57 -23.25 -10.15 21.92
C PRO A 57 -24.68 -10.69 22.15
N ASP A 58 -24.97 -11.81 21.48
CA ASP A 58 -26.06 -12.79 21.69
C ASP A 58 -27.53 -12.35 21.46
N LEU A 59 -28.03 -12.61 20.24
CA LEU A 59 -29.47 -12.81 19.99
C LEU A 59 -29.76 -14.04 19.13
N LYS A 60 -30.83 -14.76 19.49
CA LYS A 60 -31.36 -15.94 18.78
C LYS A 60 -31.85 -15.56 17.39
N LEU A 61 -31.72 -16.47 16.41
CA LEU A 61 -32.13 -16.25 15.01
C LEU A 61 -33.51 -15.57 14.87
N PRO A 62 -33.58 -14.31 14.42
CA PRO A 62 -34.82 -13.62 14.15
C PRO A 62 -35.12 -13.55 12.64
N SER A 63 -36.38 -13.29 12.30
CA SER A 63 -36.68 -12.58 11.06
C SER A 63 -36.56 -11.08 11.36
N LEU A 64 -35.80 -10.35 10.55
CA LEU A 64 -35.55 -8.92 10.76
C LEU A 64 -36.68 -8.07 10.18
N SER A 65 -36.89 -6.90 10.78
CA SER A 65 -37.82 -5.87 10.29
C SER A 65 -37.32 -5.29 8.97
N GLY A 66 -38.24 -4.86 8.11
CA GLY A 66 -37.92 -4.08 6.89
C GLY A 66 -37.16 -2.77 7.20
N GLN A 67 -37.25 -2.26 8.42
CA GLN A 67 -36.54 -1.07 8.90
C GLN A 67 -35.01 -1.14 8.69
N VAL A 68 -34.40 -2.32 8.70
CA VAL A 68 -32.96 -2.47 8.38
C VAL A 68 -32.64 -1.96 6.96
N VAL A 69 -33.57 -2.15 6.03
CA VAL A 69 -33.45 -1.71 4.64
C VAL A 69 -33.69 -0.21 4.52
N ASP A 70 -34.65 0.34 5.28
CA ASP A 70 -34.87 1.78 5.35
C ASP A 70 -33.63 2.51 5.89
N THR A 71 -33.03 2.04 6.99
CA THR A 71 -31.79 2.58 7.56
C THR A 71 -30.62 2.46 6.58
N ALA A 72 -30.41 1.29 5.96
CA ALA A 72 -29.37 1.10 4.96
C ALA A 72 -29.58 2.00 3.72
N CYS A 73 -30.82 2.22 3.29
CA CYS A 73 -31.13 3.12 2.18
C CYS A 73 -30.83 4.58 2.53
N LYS A 74 -31.14 5.04 3.75
CA LYS A 74 -30.79 6.40 4.21
C LYS A 74 -29.28 6.62 4.19
N VAL A 75 -28.50 5.71 4.77
CA VAL A 75 -27.02 5.76 4.74
C VAL A 75 -26.50 5.84 3.30
N CYS A 76 -27.04 5.00 2.42
CA CYS A 76 -26.69 4.98 1.00
C CYS A 76 -27.09 6.27 0.25
N GLN A 77 -28.17 6.94 0.65
CA GLN A 77 -28.59 8.23 0.10
C GLN A 77 -27.70 9.37 0.61
N ALA A 78 -27.40 9.42 1.92
CA ALA A 78 -26.48 10.39 2.51
C ALA A 78 -25.08 10.30 1.87
N TYR A 79 -24.56 9.08 1.63
CA TYR A 79 -23.31 8.87 0.91
C TYR A 79 -23.32 9.46 -0.52
N LEU A 80 -24.44 9.34 -1.24
CA LEU A 80 -24.57 9.95 -2.57
C LEU A 80 -24.65 11.48 -2.48
N GLY A 81 -25.39 12.03 -1.52
CA GLY A 81 -25.47 13.48 -1.29
C GLY A 81 -24.11 14.10 -0.94
N GLN A 82 -23.29 13.44 -0.12
CA GLN A 82 -21.90 13.87 0.16
C GLN A 82 -21.01 13.90 -1.10
N LEU A 83 -21.18 12.94 -2.02
CA LEU A 83 -20.49 12.95 -3.32
C LEU A 83 -20.99 14.05 -4.26
N GLU A 84 -22.24 14.47 -4.10
CA GLU A 84 -22.87 15.59 -4.83
C GLU A 84 -22.69 16.94 -4.09
N HIS A 85 -21.98 16.95 -2.95
CA HIS A 85 -21.69 18.11 -2.09
C HIS A 85 -22.92 18.77 -1.44
N GLU A 86 -23.99 18.01 -1.23
CA GLU A 86 -25.23 18.46 -0.58
C GLU A 86 -25.06 18.73 0.93
N ASP A 87 -23.93 18.33 1.52
CA ASP A 87 -23.60 18.43 2.94
C ASP A 87 -22.87 19.72 3.33
N ILE A 88 -22.33 20.49 2.38
CA ILE A 88 -21.48 21.67 2.64
C ILE A 88 -22.17 22.75 3.49
N ASP A 89 -23.48 22.94 3.31
CA ASP A 89 -24.27 23.97 4.00
C ASP A 89 -24.95 23.46 5.29
N LEU A 90 -24.75 22.18 5.65
CA LEU A 90 -25.27 21.60 6.89
C LEU A 90 -24.30 21.83 8.05
N SER A 91 -24.81 22.21 9.22
CA SER A 91 -24.00 22.23 10.44
C SER A 91 -23.67 20.81 10.91
N ASP A 92 -22.55 20.62 11.63
CA ASP A 92 -22.12 19.32 12.19
C ASP A 92 -23.21 18.61 13.03
N ALA A 93 -24.16 19.36 13.60
CA ALA A 93 -25.28 18.83 14.38
C ALA A 93 -26.56 18.54 13.56
N SER A 94 -26.52 18.77 12.25
CA SER A 94 -27.65 18.61 11.31
C SER A 94 -27.39 17.66 10.14
N ALA A 95 -26.18 17.09 10.03
CA ALA A 95 -25.96 15.95 9.15
C ALA A 95 -26.75 14.75 9.68
N GLU A 96 -27.55 14.10 8.83
CA GLU A 96 -28.34 12.89 9.18
C GLU A 96 -27.46 11.63 9.30
N ALA A 97 -26.33 11.75 9.99
CA ALA A 97 -25.46 10.63 10.33
C ALA A 97 -26.11 9.77 11.43
N LEU A 98 -26.06 8.45 11.26
CA LEU A 98 -26.44 7.52 12.32
C LEU A 98 -25.53 7.71 13.54
N SER A 99 -26.12 7.60 14.73
CA SER A 99 -25.37 7.50 15.98
C SER A 99 -24.56 6.21 16.07
N GLU A 100 -23.56 6.19 16.97
CA GLU A 100 -22.78 4.98 17.32
C GLU A 100 -23.71 3.78 17.63
N GLU A 101 -24.74 3.96 18.46
CA GLU A 101 -25.71 2.90 18.79
C GLU A 101 -26.48 2.38 17.56
N GLU A 102 -26.88 3.27 16.63
CA GLU A 102 -27.58 2.88 15.39
C GLU A 102 -26.65 2.18 14.39
N TRP A 103 -25.38 2.58 14.30
CA TRP A 103 -24.36 1.88 13.52
C TRP A 103 -24.10 0.48 14.06
N ASN A 104 -24.03 0.32 15.38
CA ASN A 104 -23.84 -0.98 16.01
C ASN A 104 -25.05 -1.90 15.76
N ASP A 105 -26.29 -1.42 15.93
CA ASP A 105 -27.50 -2.20 15.61
C ASP A 105 -27.54 -2.62 14.13
N LEU A 106 -27.29 -1.67 13.20
CA LEU A 106 -27.22 -1.96 11.76
C LEU A 106 -26.15 -3.01 11.43
N THR A 107 -25.00 -2.94 12.10
CA THR A 107 -23.86 -3.86 11.90
C THR A 107 -24.16 -5.26 12.44
N GLN A 108 -24.76 -5.38 13.63
CA GLN A 108 -25.19 -6.69 14.16
C GLN A 108 -26.31 -7.31 13.30
N GLN A 109 -27.27 -6.52 12.83
CA GLN A 109 -28.31 -6.97 11.90
C GLN A 109 -27.72 -7.44 10.56
N TYR A 110 -26.73 -6.72 10.02
CA TYR A 110 -25.96 -7.16 8.85
C TYR A 110 -25.28 -8.52 9.10
N TYR A 111 -24.63 -8.73 10.25
CA TYR A 111 -23.99 -10.02 10.54
C TYR A 111 -24.99 -11.18 10.62
N LEU A 112 -26.16 -10.95 11.20
CA LEU A 112 -27.24 -11.95 11.26
C LEU A 112 -27.76 -12.34 9.87
N LEU A 113 -27.76 -11.40 8.91
CA LEU A 113 -28.17 -11.63 7.52
C LEU A 113 -27.10 -12.33 6.67
N VAL A 114 -25.82 -11.99 6.86
CA VAL A 114 -24.74 -12.41 5.96
C VAL A 114 -23.96 -13.63 6.49
N HIS A 115 -23.79 -13.73 7.80
CA HIS A 115 -23.07 -14.83 8.46
C HIS A 115 -24.02 -15.73 9.27
N GLY A 116 -25.22 -15.25 9.61
CA GLY A 116 -26.31 -16.06 10.14
C GLY A 116 -27.27 -16.56 9.06
N ASN A 117 -28.43 -17.06 9.49
CA ASN A 117 -29.54 -17.44 8.59
C ASN A 117 -30.77 -16.52 8.79
N ALA A 118 -30.57 -15.26 9.18
CA ALA A 118 -31.67 -14.32 9.31
C ALA A 118 -32.24 -13.94 7.93
N SER A 119 -33.48 -13.46 7.91
CA SER A 119 -34.11 -12.97 6.68
C SER A 119 -34.99 -11.75 6.96
N ILE A 120 -35.02 -10.83 6.00
CA ILE A 120 -35.77 -9.58 6.09
C ILE A 120 -37.23 -9.84 5.72
N THR A 121 -38.14 -9.51 6.64
CA THR A 121 -39.59 -9.52 6.42
C THR A 121 -39.97 -8.58 5.27
N ASP A 122 -40.88 -9.03 4.41
CA ASP A 122 -41.35 -8.30 3.22
C ASP A 122 -40.26 -7.74 2.28
N SER A 123 -39.08 -8.37 2.21
CA SER A 123 -37.95 -7.96 1.33
C SER A 123 -38.29 -7.70 -0.15
N ARG A 124 -39.46 -8.14 -0.64
CA ARG A 124 -39.91 -7.88 -2.01
C ARG A 124 -40.41 -6.44 -2.23
N SER A 125 -41.02 -5.79 -1.25
CA SER A 125 -41.51 -4.41 -1.41
C SER A 125 -40.35 -3.43 -1.59
N TYR A 126 -39.23 -3.66 -0.91
CA TYR A 126 -38.01 -2.88 -1.01
C TYR A 126 -37.18 -3.09 -2.29
N PHE A 127 -37.42 -4.16 -3.06
CA PHE A 127 -36.53 -4.57 -4.17
C PHE A 127 -36.27 -3.46 -5.18
N ALA A 128 -37.31 -2.72 -5.59
CA ALA A 128 -37.19 -1.66 -6.59
C ALA A 128 -36.35 -0.47 -6.09
N GLN A 129 -36.53 -0.09 -4.81
CA GLN A 129 -35.75 0.98 -4.15
C GLN A 129 -34.27 0.59 -4.04
N CYS A 130 -34.00 -0.61 -3.52
CA CYS A 130 -32.63 -1.13 -3.42
C CYS A 130 -31.94 -1.25 -4.78
N GLN A 131 -32.66 -1.72 -5.82
CA GLN A 131 -32.09 -1.83 -7.17
C GLN A 131 -31.76 -0.47 -7.79
N ALA A 132 -32.64 0.54 -7.62
CA ALA A 132 -32.38 1.90 -8.10
C ALA A 132 -31.17 2.53 -7.38
N LEU A 133 -31.09 2.37 -6.05
CA LEU A 133 -30.02 2.92 -5.24
C LEU A 133 -28.67 2.23 -5.49
N LEU A 134 -28.66 0.90 -5.59
CA LEU A 134 -27.47 0.13 -5.98
C LEU A 134 -26.97 0.51 -7.38
N SER A 135 -27.87 0.80 -8.32
CA SER A 135 -27.50 1.27 -9.67
C SER A 135 -26.80 2.64 -9.62
N LYS A 136 -27.27 3.57 -8.78
CA LYS A 136 -26.57 4.85 -8.54
C LYS A 136 -25.19 4.63 -7.93
N ILE A 137 -25.10 3.88 -6.81
CA ILE A 137 -23.83 3.60 -6.12
C ILE A 137 -22.81 2.94 -7.06
N SER A 138 -23.24 1.94 -7.85
CA SER A 138 -22.38 1.23 -8.81
C SER A 138 -21.83 2.13 -9.92
N SER A 139 -22.48 3.28 -10.20
CA SER A 139 -22.03 4.25 -11.20
C SER A 139 -20.92 5.17 -10.68
N VAL A 140 -20.86 5.41 -9.36
CA VAL A 140 -19.88 6.32 -8.72
C VAL A 140 -18.77 5.58 -7.97
N ASN A 141 -19.03 4.38 -7.44
CA ASN A 141 -18.06 3.57 -6.70
C ASN A 141 -17.38 2.54 -7.64
N PRO A 142 -16.10 2.73 -8.01
CA PRO A 142 -15.39 1.80 -8.90
C PRO A 142 -15.06 0.44 -8.26
N GLN A 143 -15.28 0.24 -6.96
CA GLN A 143 -14.97 -0.99 -6.23
C GLN A 143 -16.18 -1.91 -6.01
N THR A 144 -17.40 -1.51 -6.40
CA THR A 144 -18.61 -2.33 -6.19
C THR A 144 -18.48 -3.75 -6.75
N GLU A 145 -17.82 -3.92 -7.90
CA GLU A 145 -17.57 -5.25 -8.50
C GLU A 145 -16.67 -6.15 -7.63
N ILE A 146 -15.72 -5.59 -6.86
CA ILE A 146 -14.77 -6.36 -6.02
C ILE A 146 -15.22 -6.56 -4.57
N ASP A 147 -16.17 -5.74 -4.11
CA ASP A 147 -16.54 -5.67 -2.69
C ASP A 147 -17.24 -6.92 -2.19
N GLY A 148 -18.04 -7.58 -3.03
CA GLY A 148 -18.84 -8.72 -2.62
C GLY A 148 -19.94 -8.35 -1.63
N ILE A 149 -20.20 -9.22 -0.65
CA ILE A 149 -21.27 -9.04 0.35
C ILE A 149 -20.87 -9.47 1.76
N ARG A 150 -19.67 -10.01 1.97
CA ARG A 150 -19.21 -10.54 3.27
C ARG A 150 -18.35 -9.56 4.07
N ASN A 151 -18.20 -8.32 3.59
CA ASN A 151 -17.40 -7.26 4.20
C ASN A 151 -16.00 -7.74 4.64
N ILE A 152 -15.36 -8.60 3.83
CA ILE A 152 -14.06 -9.17 4.18
C ILE A 152 -12.99 -8.10 3.98
N TRP A 153 -12.11 -7.95 4.97
CA TRP A 153 -10.92 -7.13 4.95
C TRP A 153 -9.67 -8.01 5.09
N ILE A 154 -8.55 -7.54 4.54
CA ILE A 154 -7.24 -8.18 4.66
C ILE A 154 -6.30 -7.27 5.44
N ILE A 155 -5.96 -7.74 6.64
CA ILE A 155 -5.20 -7.02 7.66
C ILE A 155 -3.74 -7.42 7.47
N LYS A 156 -2.88 -6.43 7.26
CA LYS A 156 -1.50 -6.64 6.82
C LYS A 156 -0.53 -5.84 7.70
N PRO A 157 0.57 -6.42 8.17
CA PRO A 157 1.57 -5.66 8.90
C PRO A 157 2.31 -4.71 7.96
N ALA A 158 2.37 -3.42 8.30
CA ALA A 158 2.75 -2.32 7.42
C ALA A 158 4.09 -2.51 6.69
N ALA A 159 5.09 -3.03 7.42
CA ALA A 159 6.47 -3.22 6.93
C ALA A 159 6.87 -4.71 6.77
N LYS A 160 5.94 -5.68 6.92
CA LYS A 160 6.24 -7.11 6.70
C LYS A 160 5.92 -7.55 5.27
N SER A 161 6.65 -8.56 4.83
CA SER A 161 6.57 -9.16 3.48
C SER A 161 6.48 -10.69 3.55
N ARG A 162 6.30 -11.32 2.37
CA ARG A 162 6.18 -12.78 2.18
C ARG A 162 4.90 -13.42 2.75
N GLY A 163 3.85 -12.63 2.93
CA GLY A 163 2.55 -13.07 3.47
C GLY A 163 2.53 -13.33 4.98
N ARG A 164 3.59 -12.99 5.71
CA ARG A 164 3.67 -13.20 7.17
C ARG A 164 2.66 -12.33 7.90
N ASP A 165 1.98 -12.95 8.85
CA ASP A 165 1.04 -12.32 9.79
C ASP A 165 -0.08 -11.55 9.07
N ILE A 166 -0.42 -11.96 7.84
CA ILE A 166 -1.58 -11.45 7.10
C ILE A 166 -2.78 -12.33 7.43
N VAL A 167 -3.86 -11.71 7.90
CA VAL A 167 -5.13 -12.36 8.21
C VAL A 167 -6.26 -11.74 7.39
N CYS A 168 -7.30 -12.52 7.11
CA CYS A 168 -8.55 -12.03 6.55
C CYS A 168 -9.61 -12.11 7.64
N MET A 169 -10.40 -11.06 7.82
CA MET A 169 -11.43 -10.93 8.86
C MET A 169 -12.64 -10.22 8.27
N ASP A 170 -13.83 -10.55 8.78
CA ASP A 170 -15.14 -10.12 8.27
C ASP A 170 -16.00 -9.39 9.32
N ARG A 171 -15.45 -9.19 10.53
CA ARG A 171 -16.06 -8.44 11.63
C ARG A 171 -15.17 -7.29 12.06
N VAL A 172 -15.73 -6.10 12.21
CA VAL A 172 -14.99 -4.88 12.58
C VAL A 172 -14.37 -5.00 13.97
N GLU A 173 -15.11 -5.53 14.94
CA GLU A 173 -14.72 -5.72 16.34
C GLU A 173 -13.43 -6.54 16.44
N ASN A 174 -13.41 -7.70 15.76
CA ASN A 174 -12.23 -8.58 15.68
C ASN A 174 -10.99 -7.87 15.09
N ILE A 175 -11.17 -6.92 14.16
CA ILE A 175 -10.07 -6.17 13.54
C ILE A 175 -9.54 -5.11 14.50
N LEU A 176 -10.44 -4.43 15.21
CA LEU A 176 -10.11 -3.44 16.23
C LEU A 176 -9.35 -4.09 17.39
N ASP A 177 -9.82 -5.23 17.91
CA ASP A 177 -9.17 -6.02 18.95
C ASP A 177 -7.73 -6.43 18.58
N LEU A 178 -7.54 -6.93 17.36
CA LEU A 178 -6.23 -7.33 16.85
C LEU A 178 -5.25 -6.14 16.85
N VAL A 179 -5.74 -4.96 16.49
CA VAL A 179 -4.94 -3.72 16.38
C VAL A 179 -4.68 -3.11 17.76
N ALA A 180 -5.68 -3.12 18.64
CA ALA A 180 -5.57 -2.66 20.03
C ALA A 180 -4.58 -3.51 20.83
N THR A 181 -4.64 -4.84 20.70
CA THR A 181 -3.75 -5.78 21.41
C THR A 181 -2.28 -5.55 21.07
N ASP A 182 -1.95 -5.25 19.80
CA ASP A 182 -0.57 -5.01 19.36
C ASP A 182 -0.10 -3.57 19.69
N SER A 183 -1.01 -2.62 19.95
CA SER A 183 -0.66 -1.22 20.22
C SER A 183 0.16 -1.00 21.52
N GLN A 184 0.09 -1.94 22.46
CA GLN A 184 0.75 -1.85 23.78
C GLN A 184 2.28 -1.99 23.73
N THR A 185 2.89 -2.26 22.56
CA THR A 185 4.34 -2.41 22.39
C THR A 185 4.92 -1.52 21.28
N THR A 186 5.21 -0.26 21.66
CA THR A 186 6.04 0.76 20.99
C THR A 186 5.87 1.05 19.49
N LYS A 187 5.53 2.32 19.25
CA LYS A 187 5.53 3.09 17.98
C LYS A 187 4.49 2.70 16.92
N ASP A 188 3.99 3.77 16.31
CA ASP A 188 2.81 3.83 15.47
C ASP A 188 2.97 3.08 14.13
N ASN A 189 1.84 2.83 13.47
CA ASN A 189 1.77 2.30 12.10
C ASN A 189 2.14 0.81 11.95
N LYS A 190 1.72 -0.06 12.88
CA LYS A 190 1.94 -1.52 12.75
C LYS A 190 1.10 -2.18 11.65
N TRP A 191 -0.13 -1.71 11.42
CA TRP A 191 -1.14 -2.41 10.60
C TRP A 191 -1.76 -1.53 9.51
N VAL A 192 -2.10 -2.18 8.41
CA VAL A 192 -2.84 -1.64 7.27
C VAL A 192 -4.01 -2.56 7.00
N VAL A 193 -5.21 -1.99 6.92
CA VAL A 193 -6.44 -2.74 6.62
C VAL A 193 -6.88 -2.35 5.22
N GLN A 194 -6.99 -3.34 4.33
CA GLN A 194 -7.36 -3.14 2.92
C GLN A 194 -8.58 -3.99 2.59
N LYS A 195 -9.52 -3.47 1.79
CA LYS A 195 -10.70 -4.25 1.38
C LYS A 195 -10.27 -5.50 0.63
N TYR A 196 -10.82 -6.64 1.01
CA TYR A 196 -10.58 -7.88 0.29
C TYR A 196 -11.40 -7.92 -1.00
N ILE A 197 -10.75 -8.34 -2.09
CA ILE A 197 -11.40 -8.64 -3.37
C ILE A 197 -12.13 -9.99 -3.21
N GLU A 198 -13.42 -9.94 -2.91
CA GLU A 198 -14.28 -11.11 -2.66
C GLU A 198 -14.65 -11.87 -3.95
N THR A 199 -14.60 -11.16 -5.08
CA THR A 199 -14.99 -11.62 -6.41
C THR A 199 -13.79 -11.60 -7.39
N PRO A 200 -12.65 -12.25 -7.06
CA PRO A 200 -11.52 -12.28 -7.97
C PRO A 200 -11.85 -13.12 -9.20
N MET A 201 -11.11 -12.88 -10.29
CA MET A 201 -11.04 -13.85 -11.38
C MET A 201 -10.47 -15.17 -10.84
N LEU A 202 -11.13 -16.27 -11.14
CA LEU A 202 -10.67 -17.62 -10.81
C LEU A 202 -10.27 -18.38 -12.08
N ILE A 203 -9.30 -19.27 -11.92
CA ILE A 203 -8.89 -20.22 -12.96
C ILE A 203 -9.08 -21.61 -12.38
N TYR A 204 -10.09 -22.32 -12.87
CA TYR A 204 -10.56 -23.61 -12.31
C TYR A 204 -10.76 -23.54 -10.79
N ASP A 205 -11.66 -22.64 -10.36
CA ASP A 205 -12.01 -22.34 -8.98
C ASP A 205 -10.82 -22.00 -8.05
N THR A 206 -9.65 -21.69 -8.60
CA THR A 206 -8.43 -21.41 -7.82
C THR A 206 -8.08 -19.94 -7.93
N LYS A 207 -7.78 -19.29 -6.79
CA LYS A 207 -7.30 -17.91 -6.74
C LYS A 207 -5.88 -17.82 -7.30
N PHE A 208 -5.56 -16.71 -7.92
CA PHE A 208 -4.21 -16.37 -8.31
C PHE A 208 -3.90 -14.88 -8.13
N ASP A 209 -2.61 -14.56 -8.10
CA ASP A 209 -2.10 -13.22 -8.35
C ASP A 209 -1.09 -13.24 -9.51
N ILE A 210 -0.74 -12.06 -10.03
CA ILE A 210 0.25 -11.84 -11.09
C ILE A 210 1.44 -11.09 -10.47
N ARG A 211 2.65 -11.66 -10.56
CA ARG A 211 3.92 -10.97 -10.32
C ARG A 211 4.38 -10.32 -11.61
N GLN A 212 4.29 -8.99 -11.67
CA GLN A 212 4.78 -8.16 -12.77
C GLN A 212 6.09 -7.47 -12.36
N TRP A 213 7.13 -7.55 -13.20
CA TRP A 213 8.36 -6.81 -12.97
C TRP A 213 8.38 -5.46 -13.70
N PHE A 214 8.99 -4.48 -13.07
CA PHE A 214 9.35 -3.20 -13.69
C PHE A 214 10.66 -2.67 -13.08
N LEU A 215 11.42 -1.93 -13.86
CA LEU A 215 12.75 -1.42 -13.53
C LEU A 215 12.71 0.11 -13.57
N VAL A 216 13.20 0.77 -12.52
CA VAL A 216 13.45 2.22 -12.53
C VAL A 216 14.95 2.43 -12.69
N THR A 217 15.35 3.18 -13.72
CA THR A 217 16.78 3.49 -13.99
C THR A 217 17.18 4.90 -13.62
N ASP A 218 16.20 5.79 -13.47
CA ASP A 218 16.41 7.17 -13.04
C ASP A 218 15.09 7.71 -12.45
N TRP A 219 15.19 8.66 -11.52
CA TRP A 219 14.07 9.37 -10.90
C TRP A 219 13.98 10.83 -11.37
N ASN A 220 15.03 11.38 -11.98
CA ASN A 220 14.97 12.68 -12.65
C ASN A 220 15.89 12.71 -13.90
N PRO A 221 15.35 12.41 -15.10
CA PRO A 221 13.94 12.14 -15.39
C PRO A 221 13.49 10.76 -14.91
N LEU A 222 12.33 10.67 -14.23
CA LEU A 222 11.68 9.39 -13.91
C LEU A 222 11.56 8.52 -15.18
N THR A 223 12.32 7.44 -15.20
CA THR A 223 12.47 6.54 -16.34
C THR A 223 12.14 5.12 -15.89
N ILE A 224 10.97 4.64 -16.33
CA ILE A 224 10.38 3.35 -15.95
C ILE A 224 10.39 2.43 -17.16
N TRP A 225 10.88 1.21 -16.96
CA TRP A 225 10.85 0.11 -17.92
C TRP A 225 9.93 -0.98 -17.41
N PHE A 226 9.10 -1.54 -18.28
CA PHE A 226 8.19 -2.62 -17.94
C PHE A 226 8.67 -3.92 -18.58
N TYR A 227 8.59 -5.04 -17.86
CA TYR A 227 8.99 -6.34 -18.40
C TYR A 227 7.79 -7.01 -19.08
N LYS A 228 7.94 -7.48 -20.32
CA LYS A 228 6.83 -8.02 -21.12
C LYS A 228 6.26 -9.31 -20.55
N GLU A 229 7.12 -10.15 -19.97
CA GLU A 229 6.70 -11.36 -19.27
C GLU A 229 6.43 -11.09 -17.78
N SER A 230 5.50 -11.87 -17.25
CA SER A 230 5.15 -11.96 -15.84
C SER A 230 4.79 -13.41 -15.50
N TYR A 231 4.50 -13.70 -14.24
CA TYR A 231 4.03 -15.02 -13.85
C TYR A 231 2.88 -14.97 -12.84
N LEU A 232 1.97 -15.91 -12.99
CA LEU A 232 0.85 -16.13 -12.09
C LEU A 232 1.29 -17.06 -10.96
N ARG A 233 0.82 -16.82 -9.73
CA ARG A 233 0.96 -17.73 -8.58
C ARG A 233 -0.41 -18.16 -8.11
N PHE A 234 -0.63 -19.44 -7.93
CA PHE A 234 -1.93 -20.01 -7.52
C PHE A 234 -1.99 -20.32 -6.01
N SER A 235 -3.17 -20.22 -5.41
CA SER A 235 -3.47 -20.85 -4.13
C SER A 235 -3.39 -22.39 -4.25
N THR A 236 -3.09 -23.09 -3.15
CA THR A 236 -3.11 -24.56 -3.12
C THR A 236 -4.52 -25.13 -3.05
N GLN A 237 -5.45 -24.40 -2.41
CA GLN A 237 -6.84 -24.78 -2.23
C GLN A 237 -7.76 -24.10 -3.25
N ARG A 238 -8.94 -24.68 -3.47
CA ARG A 238 -10.06 -24.02 -4.17
C ARG A 238 -10.53 -22.79 -3.40
N PHE A 239 -11.03 -21.80 -4.11
CA PHE A 239 -11.54 -20.55 -3.56
C PHE A 239 -12.95 -20.73 -3.00
N SER A 240 -13.11 -20.39 -1.73
CA SER A 240 -14.39 -20.20 -1.05
C SER A 240 -14.21 -19.02 -0.09
N LEU A 241 -15.29 -18.32 0.26
CA LEU A 241 -15.30 -17.29 1.29
C LEU A 241 -15.77 -17.84 2.66
N ASP A 242 -16.07 -19.14 2.76
CA ASP A 242 -16.61 -19.80 3.97
C ASP A 242 -15.52 -20.14 4.99
N LYS A 243 -14.24 -20.05 4.57
CA LYS A 243 -13.06 -20.27 5.42
C LYS A 243 -11.99 -19.26 5.05
N LEU A 244 -11.69 -18.32 5.93
CA LEU A 244 -10.73 -17.23 5.70
C LEU A 244 -9.25 -17.67 5.80
N ASP A 245 -8.95 -18.93 5.46
CA ASP A 245 -7.63 -19.55 5.59
C ASP A 245 -6.61 -18.98 4.59
N SER A 246 -5.38 -18.74 5.09
CA SER A 246 -4.24 -18.31 4.25
C SER A 246 -3.95 -19.25 3.06
N ALA A 247 -4.29 -20.53 3.19
CA ALA A 247 -4.17 -21.56 2.16
C ALA A 247 -5.05 -21.28 0.92
N ILE A 248 -6.20 -20.64 1.13
CA ILE A 248 -7.19 -20.26 0.12
C ILE A 248 -6.89 -18.84 -0.41
N HIS A 249 -6.66 -17.88 0.49
CA HIS A 249 -6.73 -16.45 0.14
C HIS A 249 -5.39 -15.78 -0.22
N LEU A 250 -4.24 -16.38 0.13
CA LEU A 250 -2.90 -15.83 -0.16
C LEU A 250 -2.18 -16.66 -1.23
N CYS A 251 -1.62 -16.02 -2.25
CA CYS A 251 -0.93 -16.72 -3.36
C CYS A 251 0.62 -16.68 -3.25
N ASN A 252 1.16 -16.16 -2.13
CA ASN A 252 2.61 -16.06 -1.94
C ASN A 252 3.26 -17.46 -1.83
N ASN A 253 4.23 -17.73 -2.71
CA ASN A 253 4.97 -19.02 -2.76
C ASN A 253 5.69 -19.39 -1.44
N SER A 254 6.04 -18.40 -0.60
CA SER A 254 6.60 -18.59 0.74
C SER A 254 5.70 -19.41 1.67
N ILE A 255 4.39 -19.28 1.51
CA ILE A 255 3.35 -20.01 2.24
C ILE A 255 2.98 -21.25 1.43
N GLN A 256 2.53 -21.05 0.19
CA GLN A 256 1.89 -22.09 -0.62
C GLN A 256 2.79 -23.29 -0.91
N ARG A 257 4.12 -23.12 -1.01
CA ARG A 257 5.06 -24.24 -1.21
C ARG A 257 5.12 -25.23 -0.03
N ARG A 258 4.66 -24.84 1.16
CA ARG A 258 4.61 -25.71 2.36
C ARG A 258 3.30 -26.49 2.46
N LEU A 259 2.30 -26.14 1.65
CA LEU A 259 0.95 -26.70 1.70
C LEU A 259 0.77 -27.71 0.55
N LYS A 260 -0.12 -28.69 0.75
CA LYS A 260 -0.49 -29.63 -0.30
C LYS A 260 -1.66 -29.07 -1.10
N ASN A 261 -1.64 -29.28 -2.42
CA ASN A 261 -2.78 -28.96 -3.27
C ASN A 261 -4.02 -29.76 -2.81
N ASP A 262 -5.17 -29.09 -2.83
CA ASP A 262 -6.47 -29.73 -2.65
C ASP A 262 -6.66 -30.86 -3.69
N LYS A 263 -7.27 -31.97 -3.27
CA LYS A 263 -7.55 -33.13 -4.12
C LYS A 263 -8.66 -32.86 -5.15
N GLU A 264 -9.59 -31.96 -4.83
CA GLU A 264 -10.68 -31.56 -5.73
C GLU A 264 -10.29 -30.46 -6.72
N ARG A 265 -9.10 -29.88 -6.54
CA ARG A 265 -8.60 -28.83 -7.43
C ARG A 265 -8.26 -29.40 -8.81
N SER A 266 -8.62 -28.66 -9.85
CA SER A 266 -8.51 -29.12 -11.24
C SER A 266 -7.10 -29.60 -11.61
N PRO A 267 -6.95 -30.79 -12.22
CA PRO A 267 -5.66 -31.33 -12.67
C PRO A 267 -5.06 -30.57 -13.86
N LEU A 268 -5.80 -29.61 -14.45
CA LEU A 268 -5.29 -28.72 -15.50
C LEU A 268 -4.38 -27.62 -14.94
N LEU A 269 -4.36 -27.43 -13.62
CA LEU A 269 -3.41 -26.56 -12.93
C LEU A 269 -2.07 -27.28 -12.68
N PRO A 270 -0.94 -26.57 -12.77
CA PRO A 270 0.38 -27.16 -12.60
C PRO A 270 0.61 -27.51 -11.14
N CYS A 271 1.20 -28.67 -10.87
CA CYS A 271 1.51 -29.11 -9.50
C CYS A 271 2.37 -28.10 -8.72
N HIS A 272 3.23 -27.35 -9.41
CA HIS A 272 4.10 -26.30 -8.87
C HIS A 272 3.43 -24.91 -8.79
N ASN A 273 2.10 -24.81 -8.97
CA ASN A 273 1.29 -23.63 -8.69
C ASN A 273 1.72 -22.31 -9.37
N MET A 274 2.30 -22.36 -10.58
CA MET A 274 2.65 -21.15 -11.35
C MET A 274 2.43 -21.30 -12.86
N TRP A 275 2.00 -20.21 -13.53
CA TRP A 275 1.97 -20.09 -14.99
C TRP A 275 2.79 -18.89 -15.45
N THR A 276 3.30 -18.93 -16.68
CA THR A 276 3.79 -17.73 -17.39
C THR A 276 2.61 -16.87 -17.86
N SER A 277 2.83 -15.58 -18.08
CA SER A 277 1.91 -14.68 -18.79
C SER A 277 1.48 -15.25 -20.15
N THR A 278 2.43 -15.84 -20.89
CA THR A 278 2.13 -16.51 -22.17
C THR A 278 1.11 -17.64 -22.03
N ARG A 279 1.28 -18.55 -21.05
CA ARG A 279 0.30 -19.63 -20.80
C ARG A 279 -1.06 -19.13 -20.32
N PHE A 280 -1.09 -17.99 -19.63
CA PHE A 280 -2.34 -17.32 -19.27
C PHE A 280 -3.05 -16.68 -20.49
N GLN A 281 -2.30 -16.07 -21.41
CA GLN A 281 -2.83 -15.58 -22.68
C GLN A 281 -3.43 -16.70 -23.54
N GLU A 282 -2.75 -17.86 -23.64
CA GLU A 282 -3.31 -19.05 -24.29
C GLU A 282 -4.61 -19.53 -23.65
N TYR A 283 -4.69 -19.50 -22.31
CA TYR A 283 -5.90 -19.87 -21.57
C TYR A 283 -7.07 -18.91 -21.86
N LEU A 284 -6.79 -17.60 -21.94
CA LEU A 284 -7.78 -16.60 -22.35
C LEU A 284 -8.23 -16.82 -23.81
N GLN A 285 -7.29 -17.06 -24.73
CA GLN A 285 -7.58 -17.36 -26.13
C GLN A 285 -8.49 -18.58 -26.29
N LYS A 286 -8.18 -19.68 -25.58
CA LYS A 286 -8.99 -20.92 -25.57
C LYS A 286 -10.41 -20.74 -25.00
N ARG A 287 -10.67 -19.64 -24.28
CA ARG A 287 -12.00 -19.26 -23.76
C ARG A 287 -12.66 -18.11 -24.54
N GLY A 288 -12.16 -17.79 -25.75
CA GLY A 288 -12.71 -16.71 -26.58
C GLY A 288 -12.41 -15.29 -26.07
N ARG A 289 -11.43 -15.13 -25.17
CA ARG A 289 -11.08 -13.87 -24.49
C ARG A 289 -9.62 -13.42 -24.76
N GLY A 290 -9.01 -13.88 -25.86
CA GLY A 290 -7.59 -13.62 -26.14
C GLY A 290 -7.19 -12.15 -26.16
N GLY A 291 -8.07 -11.27 -26.68
CA GLY A 291 -7.84 -9.83 -26.70
C GLY A 291 -7.71 -9.18 -25.31
N THR A 292 -8.31 -9.78 -24.27
CA THR A 292 -8.41 -9.20 -22.91
C THR A 292 -7.05 -8.91 -22.27
N TRP A 293 -6.01 -9.69 -22.59
CA TRP A 293 -4.65 -9.37 -22.11
C TRP A 293 -4.15 -8.05 -22.69
N GLY A 294 -4.19 -7.91 -24.01
CA GLY A 294 -3.68 -6.73 -24.72
C GLY A 294 -4.55 -5.48 -24.57
N SER A 295 -5.88 -5.62 -24.43
CA SER A 295 -6.80 -4.48 -24.35
C SER A 295 -7.08 -3.99 -22.92
N ILE A 296 -7.12 -4.89 -21.92
CA ILE A 296 -7.51 -4.55 -20.55
C ILE A 296 -6.36 -4.76 -19.57
N ILE A 297 -5.87 -6.00 -19.43
CA ILE A 297 -4.99 -6.37 -18.32
C ILE A 297 -3.63 -5.65 -18.42
N TYR A 298 -2.93 -5.83 -19.54
CA TYR A 298 -1.58 -5.33 -19.74
C TYR A 298 -1.49 -3.80 -19.74
N PRO A 299 -2.36 -3.04 -20.44
CA PRO A 299 -2.37 -1.58 -20.35
C PRO A 299 -2.73 -1.06 -18.96
N SER A 300 -3.59 -1.76 -18.22
CA SER A 300 -4.02 -1.30 -16.89
C SER A 300 -2.96 -1.54 -15.81
N MET A 301 -2.22 -2.66 -15.85
CA MET A 301 -1.04 -2.86 -15.01
C MET A 301 0.03 -1.78 -15.26
N LYS A 302 0.27 -1.46 -16.54
CA LYS A 302 1.17 -0.36 -16.95
C LYS A 302 0.76 0.99 -16.33
N ARG A 303 -0.52 1.39 -16.48
CA ARG A 303 -1.03 2.64 -15.88
C ARG A 303 -0.89 2.66 -14.36
N ALA A 304 -1.23 1.56 -13.68
CA ALA A 304 -1.10 1.45 -12.22
C ALA A 304 0.37 1.63 -11.74
N VAL A 305 1.34 1.00 -12.42
CA VAL A 305 2.77 1.17 -12.12
C VAL A 305 3.21 2.62 -12.37
N THR A 306 2.86 3.21 -13.52
CA THR A 306 3.22 4.60 -13.84
C THR A 306 2.65 5.58 -12.79
N ASN A 307 1.39 5.42 -12.41
CA ASN A 307 0.73 6.24 -11.40
C ASN A 307 1.42 6.10 -10.02
N ALA A 308 1.70 4.88 -9.57
CA ALA A 308 2.38 4.63 -8.31
C ALA A 308 3.79 5.24 -8.26
N MET A 309 4.56 5.16 -9.35
CA MET A 309 5.90 5.74 -9.40
C MET A 309 5.90 7.28 -9.47
N ARG A 310 4.89 7.89 -10.12
CA ARG A 310 4.77 9.35 -10.18
C ARG A 310 4.56 9.98 -8.79
N VAL A 311 3.76 9.37 -7.92
CA VAL A 311 3.62 9.85 -6.52
C VAL A 311 4.86 9.53 -5.68
N ALA A 312 5.48 8.37 -5.92
CA ALA A 312 6.69 7.98 -5.20
C ALA A 312 7.87 8.93 -5.45
N GLN A 313 7.91 9.62 -6.60
CA GLN A 313 9.06 10.39 -7.06
C GLN A 313 9.59 11.40 -6.05
N ASP A 314 8.72 12.19 -5.41
CA ASP A 314 9.10 13.22 -4.45
C ASP A 314 9.61 12.65 -3.12
N HIS A 315 9.34 11.37 -2.87
CA HIS A 315 9.63 10.68 -1.62
C HIS A 315 10.92 9.83 -1.68
N VAL A 316 11.51 9.65 -2.87
CA VAL A 316 12.68 8.78 -3.09
C VAL A 316 13.99 9.56 -3.08
N GLU A 317 15.00 9.00 -2.42
CA GLU A 317 16.35 9.54 -2.49
C GLU A 317 17.05 9.08 -3.77
N ALA A 318 16.89 9.89 -4.82
CA ALA A 318 17.49 9.67 -6.12
C ALA A 318 19.02 9.64 -6.03
N ARG A 319 19.63 8.50 -6.37
CA ARG A 319 21.09 8.31 -6.35
C ARG A 319 21.60 8.05 -7.76
N LYS A 320 22.47 8.94 -8.26
CA LYS A 320 23.18 8.74 -9.55
C LYS A 320 23.91 7.40 -9.57
N ASN A 321 23.87 6.71 -10.72
CA ASN A 321 24.39 5.35 -10.91
C ASN A 321 23.72 4.25 -10.06
N SER A 322 22.52 4.51 -9.54
CA SER A 322 21.61 3.47 -9.05
C SER A 322 20.49 3.19 -10.06
N PHE A 323 19.97 1.97 -10.00
CA PHE A 323 18.76 1.48 -10.67
C PHE A 323 18.08 0.53 -9.68
N GLU A 324 16.79 0.22 -9.82
CA GLU A 324 16.16 -0.81 -8.97
C GLU A 324 15.04 -1.55 -9.71
N LEU A 325 15.05 -2.87 -9.55
CA LEU A 325 14.06 -3.78 -10.12
C LEU A 325 13.02 -4.11 -9.06
N TYR A 326 11.76 -3.79 -9.33
CA TYR A 326 10.64 -3.98 -8.43
C TYR A 326 9.71 -5.10 -8.94
N GLY A 327 8.94 -5.69 -8.02
CA GLY A 327 7.87 -6.63 -8.34
C GLY A 327 6.52 -6.11 -7.85
N ALA A 328 5.64 -5.72 -8.76
CA ALA A 328 4.25 -5.40 -8.46
C ALA A 328 3.41 -6.69 -8.43
N ASP A 329 2.52 -6.79 -7.43
CA ASP A 329 1.62 -7.92 -7.26
C ASP A 329 0.20 -7.43 -7.58
N PHE A 330 -0.44 -8.05 -8.58
CA PHE A 330 -1.79 -7.71 -9.03
C PHE A 330 -2.77 -8.88 -8.84
N ILE A 331 -4.02 -8.59 -8.49
CA ILE A 331 -5.15 -9.53 -8.56
C ILE A 331 -6.12 -9.03 -9.64
N LEU A 332 -6.69 -9.93 -10.44
CA LEU A 332 -7.73 -9.55 -11.41
C LEU A 332 -9.12 -9.66 -10.76
N GLY A 333 -9.99 -8.68 -11.00
CA GLY A 333 -11.44 -8.82 -10.75
C GLY A 333 -12.11 -9.74 -11.79
N ARG A 334 -13.37 -10.13 -11.57
CA ARG A 334 -14.18 -10.88 -12.57
C ARG A 334 -14.30 -10.16 -13.92
N ASP A 335 -14.21 -8.83 -13.90
CA ASP A 335 -14.17 -7.93 -15.07
C ASP A 335 -12.80 -7.85 -15.76
N PHE A 336 -11.83 -8.65 -15.32
CA PHE A 336 -10.44 -8.69 -15.78
C PHE A 336 -9.62 -7.41 -15.51
N LYS A 337 -10.14 -6.44 -14.73
CA LYS A 337 -9.34 -5.27 -14.33
C LYS A 337 -8.30 -5.70 -13.28
N PRO A 338 -7.02 -5.28 -13.43
CA PRO A 338 -5.97 -5.57 -12.45
C PRO A 338 -5.99 -4.55 -11.30
N TRP A 339 -5.99 -5.08 -10.09
CA TRP A 339 -5.92 -4.36 -8.82
C TRP A 339 -4.52 -4.52 -8.22
N LEU A 340 -3.82 -3.41 -8.01
CA LEU A 340 -2.50 -3.38 -7.39
C LEU A 340 -2.62 -3.70 -5.88
N ILE A 341 -1.85 -4.67 -5.39
CA ILE A 341 -1.95 -5.17 -4.02
C ILE A 341 -0.72 -4.81 -3.17
N GLU A 342 0.48 -4.93 -3.75
CA GLU A 342 1.74 -4.45 -3.17
C GLU A 342 2.80 -4.24 -4.25
N ILE A 343 3.78 -3.38 -3.98
CA ILE A 343 5.04 -3.30 -4.74
C ILE A 343 6.15 -3.77 -3.81
N ASN A 344 6.95 -4.72 -4.27
CA ASN A 344 8.10 -5.27 -3.54
C ASN A 344 9.41 -4.71 -4.11
N SER A 345 10.23 -4.07 -3.28
CA SER A 345 11.68 -3.97 -3.53
C SER A 345 12.33 -5.34 -3.38
N SER A 346 13.46 -5.56 -4.07
CA SER A 346 14.17 -6.85 -4.08
C SER A 346 13.23 -8.07 -4.30
N PRO A 347 12.45 -8.11 -5.41
CA PRO A 347 11.59 -9.25 -5.71
C PRO A 347 12.44 -10.53 -5.81
N THR A 348 11.94 -11.64 -5.25
CA THR A 348 12.72 -12.87 -5.15
C THR A 348 13.07 -13.45 -6.53
N MET A 349 14.37 -13.65 -6.77
CA MET A 349 14.91 -14.30 -7.97
C MET A 349 15.24 -15.79 -7.78
N HIS A 350 14.75 -16.40 -6.70
CA HIS A 350 15.03 -17.81 -6.43
C HIS A 350 14.35 -18.72 -7.47
N PRO A 351 15.07 -19.67 -8.11
CA PRO A 351 14.53 -20.62 -9.07
C PRO A 351 13.70 -21.71 -8.36
N SER A 352 12.54 -21.33 -7.82
CA SER A 352 11.70 -22.18 -6.97
C SER A 352 10.80 -23.16 -7.71
N THR A 353 10.57 -22.89 -9.00
CA THR A 353 9.73 -23.63 -9.96
C THR A 353 10.35 -23.46 -11.35
N PRO A 354 10.04 -24.30 -12.35
CA PRO A 354 10.55 -24.12 -13.72
C PRO A 354 10.25 -22.73 -14.30
N VAL A 355 9.05 -22.18 -14.02
CA VAL A 355 8.64 -20.82 -14.43
C VAL A 355 9.58 -19.76 -13.85
N THR A 356 9.83 -19.79 -12.53
CA THR A 356 10.77 -18.83 -11.91
C THR A 356 12.23 -19.09 -12.29
N ALA A 357 12.63 -20.33 -12.56
CA ALA A 357 14.00 -20.63 -12.97
C ALA A 357 14.33 -20.01 -14.33
N GLN A 358 13.40 -20.08 -15.29
CA GLN A 358 13.51 -19.41 -16.58
C GLN A 358 13.39 -17.88 -16.44
N LEU A 359 12.25 -17.39 -15.95
CA LEU A 359 11.92 -15.96 -16.01
C LEU A 359 12.82 -15.10 -15.11
N CYS A 360 13.22 -15.58 -13.93
CA CYS A 360 14.14 -14.84 -13.06
C CYS A 360 15.54 -14.74 -13.67
N ALA A 361 16.00 -15.75 -14.44
CA ALA A 361 17.27 -15.65 -15.15
C ALA A 361 17.20 -14.61 -16.28
N GLN A 362 16.14 -14.67 -17.10
CA GLN A 362 15.92 -13.74 -18.21
C GLN A 362 15.80 -12.27 -17.75
N VAL A 363 15.01 -11.97 -16.71
CA VAL A 363 14.86 -10.59 -16.23
C VAL A 363 16.15 -10.03 -15.61
N GLN A 364 17.01 -10.88 -15.03
CA GLN A 364 18.31 -10.46 -14.52
C GLN A 364 19.27 -10.13 -15.67
N GLU A 365 19.35 -10.97 -16.71
CA GLU A 365 20.16 -10.71 -17.91
C GLU A 365 19.69 -9.41 -18.61
N ASP A 366 18.39 -9.30 -18.88
CA ASP A 366 17.81 -8.14 -19.58
C ASP A 366 17.95 -6.85 -18.75
N THR A 367 17.98 -6.95 -17.41
CA THR A 367 18.27 -5.79 -16.56
C THR A 367 19.70 -5.29 -16.81
N ILE A 368 20.68 -6.18 -16.97
CA ILE A 368 22.05 -5.80 -17.29
C ILE A 368 22.11 -5.09 -18.66
N LYS A 369 21.40 -5.60 -19.68
CA LYS A 369 21.31 -4.96 -21.00
C LYS A 369 20.81 -3.51 -20.91
N VAL A 370 19.72 -3.28 -20.16
CA VAL A 370 19.13 -1.94 -19.98
C VAL A 370 20.06 -0.97 -19.21
N VAL A 371 20.82 -1.45 -18.23
CA VAL A 371 21.61 -0.56 -17.34
C VAL A 371 23.09 -0.44 -17.71
N VAL A 372 23.64 -1.39 -18.47
CA VAL A 372 25.04 -1.42 -18.94
C VAL A 372 25.10 -1.19 -20.45
N ASP A 373 24.59 -2.11 -21.25
CA ASP A 373 24.79 -2.11 -22.71
C ASP A 373 24.14 -0.87 -23.36
N ARG A 374 22.95 -0.49 -22.87
CA ARG A 374 22.22 0.72 -23.30
C ARG A 374 22.94 2.05 -23.06
N LYS A 375 24.03 2.06 -22.30
CA LYS A 375 24.93 3.22 -22.12
C LYS A 375 25.98 3.31 -23.23
N LEU A 376 26.34 2.19 -23.84
CA LEU A 376 27.28 2.09 -24.95
C LEU A 376 26.56 2.28 -26.29
N ASP A 377 25.43 1.58 -26.48
CA ASP A 377 24.56 1.71 -27.65
C ASP A 377 23.10 1.92 -27.23
N ARG A 378 22.50 3.04 -27.67
CA ARG A 378 21.11 3.39 -27.34
C ARG A 378 20.07 2.51 -28.04
N ASN A 379 20.48 1.71 -29.02
CA ASN A 379 19.65 0.84 -29.84
C ASN A 379 19.93 -0.65 -29.63
N CYS A 380 20.72 -1.01 -28.60
CA CYS A 380 21.05 -2.40 -28.29
C CYS A 380 19.80 -3.24 -27.95
N ASP A 381 19.95 -4.56 -27.98
CA ASP A 381 18.95 -5.45 -27.38
C ASP A 381 18.71 -5.08 -25.91
N ILE A 382 17.45 -5.09 -25.49
CA ILE A 382 17.01 -4.94 -24.10
C ILE A 382 16.16 -6.14 -23.64
N GLY A 383 16.15 -7.20 -24.45
CA GLY A 383 15.33 -8.39 -24.29
C GLY A 383 13.85 -8.07 -24.12
N ASN A 384 13.26 -8.58 -23.05
CA ASN A 384 11.84 -8.42 -22.80
C ASN A 384 11.47 -7.11 -22.08
N PHE A 385 12.40 -6.18 -21.84
CA PHE A 385 12.02 -4.83 -21.40
C PHE A 385 11.41 -4.01 -22.54
N GLU A 386 10.62 -3.02 -22.15
CA GLU A 386 10.18 -1.90 -22.98
C GLU A 386 10.17 -0.63 -22.13
N LEU A 387 10.35 0.53 -22.77
CA LEU A 387 10.20 1.81 -22.08
C LEU A 387 8.70 2.07 -21.83
N LEU A 388 8.31 2.16 -20.55
CA LEU A 388 6.94 2.43 -20.13
C LEU A 388 6.68 3.93 -20.00
N TRP A 389 7.59 4.63 -19.32
CA TRP A 389 7.44 6.04 -19.01
C TRP A 389 8.80 6.70 -18.99
N ARG A 390 8.87 7.90 -19.55
CA ARG A 390 10.01 8.80 -19.38
C ARG A 390 9.53 10.24 -19.41
N GLN A 391 9.58 10.91 -18.28
CA GLN A 391 9.29 12.34 -18.22
C GLN A 391 10.45 13.18 -18.77
N PRO A 392 10.23 14.47 -19.09
CA PRO A 392 11.31 15.44 -19.23
C PRO A 392 12.13 15.56 -17.94
N ALA A 393 13.42 15.87 -18.03
CA ALA A 393 14.21 16.18 -16.85
C ALA A 393 13.70 17.51 -16.26
N VAL A 394 13.51 17.55 -14.95
CA VAL A 394 13.16 18.78 -14.22
C VAL A 394 14.45 19.35 -13.66
N GLU A 395 14.82 20.57 -14.08
CA GLU A 395 15.90 21.28 -13.40
C GLU A 395 15.42 21.63 -11.99
N LEU A 396 16.06 21.02 -10.98
CA LEU A 396 15.85 21.46 -9.61
C LEU A 396 16.41 22.89 -9.51
N PRO A 397 15.60 23.88 -9.08
CA PRO A 397 16.12 25.23 -8.88
C PRO A 397 17.29 25.16 -7.89
N PRO A 398 18.36 25.95 -8.09
CA PRO A 398 19.52 25.91 -7.21
C PRO A 398 19.06 26.27 -5.79
N PHE A 399 19.10 25.28 -4.90
CA PHE A 399 18.71 25.44 -3.50
C PHE A 399 19.79 26.22 -2.76
N ASN A 400 19.85 27.52 -3.01
CA ASN A 400 20.45 28.46 -2.07
C ASN A 400 19.58 28.39 -0.82
N GLY A 401 20.08 27.72 0.22
CA GLY A 401 19.45 27.74 1.53
C GLY A 401 19.49 29.16 2.09
N SER A 402 18.48 29.96 1.78
CA SER A 402 18.15 31.14 2.57
C SER A 402 17.66 30.65 3.92
N ASP A 403 18.38 30.99 4.99
CA ASP A 403 17.95 30.71 6.36
C ASP A 403 16.60 31.38 6.61
N LEU A 404 15.51 30.60 6.49
CA LEU A 404 14.15 31.04 6.80
C LEU A 404 13.99 31.15 8.31
N CYS A 405 14.45 32.28 8.85
CA CYS A 405 14.23 32.64 10.24
C CYS A 405 12.77 33.08 10.43
N VAL A 406 12.06 32.44 11.36
CA VAL A 406 10.71 32.83 11.76
C VAL A 406 10.79 33.57 13.08
N GLU A 407 10.71 34.90 13.05
CA GLU A 407 10.53 35.71 14.25
C GLU A 407 9.05 35.79 14.63
N GLY A 408 8.71 35.24 15.80
CA GLY A 408 7.38 35.35 16.40
C GLY A 408 7.40 36.20 17.66
N ILE A 409 6.44 37.11 17.80
CA ILE A 409 6.26 37.92 19.02
C ILE A 409 5.13 37.31 19.87
N SER A 410 5.40 37.04 21.14
CA SER A 410 4.43 36.43 22.05
C SER A 410 3.30 37.42 22.41
N VAL A 411 2.08 37.12 21.98
CA VAL A 411 0.90 37.93 22.29
C VAL A 411 0.48 37.68 23.74
N LYS A 412 0.73 38.65 24.62
CA LYS A 412 0.29 38.60 26.02
C LYS A 412 -1.24 38.61 26.08
N LYS A 413 -1.85 37.49 26.51
CA LYS A 413 -3.29 37.42 26.80
C LYS A 413 -3.65 38.54 27.78
N ALA A 414 -4.64 39.36 27.42
CA ALA A 414 -5.18 40.38 28.32
C ALA A 414 -5.71 39.70 29.60
N LYS A 415 -5.24 40.15 30.77
CA LYS A 415 -5.77 39.68 32.04
C LYS A 415 -7.23 40.11 32.15
N LYS A 416 -8.18 39.18 32.02
CA LYS A 416 -9.54 39.38 32.54
C LYS A 416 -9.41 39.68 34.03
N GLN A 417 -9.91 40.82 34.49
CA GLN A 417 -10.08 41.07 35.91
C GLN A 417 -11.12 40.08 36.45
N MET A 418 -10.72 39.24 37.41
CA MET A 418 -11.68 38.57 38.27
C MET A 418 -12.14 39.54 39.36
N PRO A 419 -13.42 39.52 39.77
CA PRO A 419 -13.87 40.20 40.98
C PRO A 419 -13.19 39.62 42.22
N PRO A 420 -13.00 40.40 43.30
CA PRO A 420 -12.32 39.93 44.50
C PRO A 420 -13.17 38.92 45.28
N ILE A 421 -12.57 37.77 45.61
CA ILE A 421 -13.10 36.85 46.62
C ILE A 421 -12.65 37.37 48.00
N ALA A 422 -13.56 37.34 48.97
CA ALA A 422 -13.35 37.94 50.29
C ALA A 422 -12.28 37.21 51.13
N ASN A 423 -11.57 37.99 51.97
CA ASN A 423 -10.53 37.50 52.86
C ASN A 423 -11.07 36.55 53.94
N LEU A 424 -10.45 35.37 54.06
CA LEU A 424 -10.36 34.60 55.31
C LEU A 424 -8.87 34.34 55.56
N GLY A 425 -8.31 35.03 56.54
CA GLY A 425 -6.88 34.95 56.86
C GLY A 425 -6.62 34.17 58.14
N PHE A 426 -5.53 33.41 58.16
CA PHE A 426 -4.75 32.96 59.33
C PHE A 426 -3.32 32.75 58.82
N SER A 427 -2.39 33.66 59.13
CA SER A 427 -1.52 33.68 60.32
C SER A 427 -0.15 33.04 60.02
N ASP A 428 0.85 33.91 59.95
CA ASP A 428 2.25 33.60 59.70
C ASP A 428 2.92 32.93 60.92
N SER A 429 3.94 32.06 60.70
CA SER A 429 5.07 31.76 61.61
C SER A 429 5.78 30.42 61.31
N LEU A 430 7.05 30.48 60.88
CA LEU A 430 8.22 30.13 61.71
C LEU A 430 9.54 30.17 60.92
N LEU A 431 10.65 30.36 61.65
CA LEU A 431 11.99 30.73 61.15
C LEU A 431 13.00 29.56 61.14
N ASP A 432 14.15 29.83 60.50
CA ASP A 432 15.50 29.26 60.71
C ASP A 432 15.82 27.79 60.36
N ALA A 433 16.71 27.58 59.37
CA ALA A 433 18.16 27.35 59.61
C ALA A 433 18.95 26.96 58.31
N PRO A 434 20.31 27.10 58.23
CA PRO A 434 21.06 27.09 56.95
C PRO A 434 22.22 26.06 56.78
N THR A 435 22.88 26.08 55.58
CA THR A 435 24.15 25.41 55.16
C THR A 435 24.08 23.90 54.83
N LYS A 436 24.83 23.25 53.90
CA LYS A 436 26.04 23.45 53.03
C LYS A 436 25.89 22.58 51.72
N ALA A 437 26.76 22.53 50.69
CA ALA A 437 27.69 23.46 49.98
C ALA A 437 28.47 22.75 48.82
N ARG A 438 28.84 23.46 47.73
CA ARG A 438 29.74 23.07 46.57
C ARG A 438 29.19 22.02 45.57
N SER A 439 29.52 22.01 44.26
CA SER A 439 30.56 22.65 43.39
C SER A 439 29.97 22.89 41.95
N ALA A 440 30.25 23.94 41.14
CA ALA A 440 31.48 24.50 40.53
C ALA A 440 32.10 23.61 39.41
N ARG A 441 31.80 23.80 38.10
CA ARG A 441 32.34 24.77 37.07
C ARG A 441 33.20 24.01 36.00
N PRO A 442 33.61 24.57 34.82
CA PRO A 442 33.06 25.66 33.97
C PRO A 442 33.08 25.35 32.42
N LEU A 443 32.68 26.35 31.60
CA LEU A 443 32.98 26.48 30.14
C LEU A 443 34.40 27.07 29.91
N PRO A 444 34.98 26.97 28.68
CA PRO A 444 35.05 28.12 27.72
C PRO A 444 34.80 27.70 26.24
N GLU A 445 34.23 28.50 25.32
CA GLU A 445 34.61 29.80 24.69
C GLU A 445 35.58 29.73 23.47
N THR A 446 35.29 30.58 22.48
CA THR A 446 35.84 30.60 21.09
C THR A 446 36.72 31.82 20.80
N VAL A 447 37.77 31.69 19.97
CA VAL A 447 38.44 32.84 19.29
C VAL A 447 38.87 32.48 17.85
N ILE A 448 38.92 33.51 16.98
CA ILE A 448 39.15 33.48 15.52
C ILE A 448 40.56 34.02 15.20
N GLY A 449 41.22 33.57 14.11
CA GLY A 449 42.21 34.41 13.39
C GLY A 449 43.33 33.69 12.60
N PRO A 450 43.84 34.23 11.46
CA PRO A 450 44.55 33.43 10.46
C PRO A 450 45.96 33.92 10.05
N SER A 451 46.70 33.09 9.27
CA SER A 451 47.75 33.56 8.33
C SER A 451 48.12 32.54 7.25
N ARG A 452 48.94 32.95 6.26
CA ARG A 452 48.94 32.47 4.86
C ARG A 452 50.37 32.18 4.35
N MET A 453 50.50 31.49 3.20
CA MET A 453 51.69 31.43 2.31
C MET A 453 52.88 30.52 2.80
N THR A 454 53.71 29.83 1.97
CA THR A 454 53.84 29.72 0.49
C THR A 454 54.70 28.52 0.00
N VAL A 455 54.54 28.14 -1.30
CA VAL A 455 55.55 27.60 -2.25
C VAL A 455 55.91 26.08 -2.28
N ARG A 456 56.18 25.58 -3.51
CA ARG A 456 56.49 24.21 -4.03
C ARG A 456 58.04 24.03 -4.25
N PRO A 457 58.64 23.05 -5.02
CA PRO A 457 58.10 21.91 -5.81
C PRO A 457 58.90 20.56 -5.87
N ASP A 458 58.25 19.55 -6.50
CA ASP A 458 58.77 18.32 -7.15
C ASP A 458 59.55 17.29 -6.27
N TRP A 459 59.69 16.00 -6.64
CA TRP A 459 60.60 15.44 -7.66
C TRP A 459 60.15 14.06 -8.20
N LYS A 460 60.23 13.90 -9.53
CA LYS A 460 60.38 12.70 -10.40
C LYS A 460 60.05 11.26 -9.93
N ARG A 461 59.01 10.72 -10.59
CA ARG A 461 58.96 9.47 -11.42
C ARG A 461 60.28 8.69 -11.64
N GLU A 462 60.23 7.36 -11.51
CA GLU A 462 61.04 6.42 -12.29
C GLU A 462 60.28 5.10 -12.55
N GLU A 463 60.56 4.43 -13.68
CA GLU A 463 59.86 3.22 -14.17
C GLU A 463 60.77 1.98 -14.25
N ALA A 464 60.13 0.81 -14.32
CA ALA A 464 60.41 -0.27 -15.29
C ALA A 464 60.95 -1.63 -14.76
N LYS A 465 60.67 -2.66 -15.60
CA LYS A 465 61.00 -4.10 -15.52
C LYS A 465 60.14 -4.89 -14.51
N GLY A 466 59.31 -5.87 -14.88
CA GLY A 466 59.02 -6.47 -16.19
C GLY A 466 59.56 -7.90 -16.31
N PHE A 467 58.66 -8.89 -16.32
CA PHE A 467 58.93 -10.25 -16.78
C PHE A 467 57.67 -10.87 -17.43
N ARG A 468 57.90 -11.69 -18.45
CA ARG A 468 56.92 -12.45 -19.27
C ARG A 468 57.41 -13.92 -19.32
N VAL A 469 56.65 -14.85 -19.93
CA VAL A 469 56.91 -16.32 -20.14
C VAL A 469 56.12 -17.20 -19.15
N THR A 470 55.38 -18.26 -19.52
CA THR A 470 54.87 -18.78 -20.82
C THR A 470 53.62 -19.64 -20.62
N SER A 471 52.94 -19.95 -21.74
CA SER A 471 51.86 -20.92 -21.90
C SER A 471 52.16 -22.37 -21.49
N LYS A 472 51.08 -23.13 -21.20
CA LYS A 472 50.90 -24.49 -21.73
C LYS A 472 49.42 -24.92 -21.78
N ARG A 473 48.97 -25.36 -22.96
CA ARG A 473 47.74 -26.15 -23.16
C ARG A 473 48.05 -27.63 -22.97
N ARG A 474 47.05 -28.40 -22.50
CA ARG A 474 46.73 -29.83 -22.74
C ARG A 474 45.66 -30.22 -21.69
N ALA A 475 44.67 -31.07 -21.97
CA ALA A 475 44.18 -31.61 -23.25
C ALA A 475 42.68 -31.89 -23.06
#